data_AF-A0A1G9AS65-F1
#
_entry.id   AF-A0A1G9AS65-F1
#
_cell.length_a   1.000
_cell.length_b   1.000
_cell.length_c   1.000
_cell.angle_alpha   90.00
_cell.angle_beta   90.00
_cell.angle_gamma   90.00
#
_symmetry.space_group_name_H-M   'P 1'
#
loop_
_entity.id
_entity.type
_entity.pdbx_description
1 polymer ?
#
loop_
_entity_poly.entity_id
_entity_poly.type
_entity_poly.pdbx_seq_one_letter_code
_entity_poly.pdbx_strand_id
1 'polypeptide(L)'
;MLLAVAVIAVVVLVVLALLPRGTSPTTPTGPDAPAARPVPSSPATALPITPTPTLVADDGTPRPTNCDELYSPSMVEAMGDLVLNPAWATAPGAEVLYGSDDAALRRVIDTAENLTCIWGTAAGGSDTGVVTDLVRVTPAQSGAVKARLEEAGLRCYEELEGLRCVIQTTTESGTFGESHFLRDGIWLATKYTNAGPDGYTHDIIANVWKAA
;
A
#
# COMPACT_ATOMS: atom_id res chain seq x y z
N MET A 1 -14.93 -5.73 -48.50
CA MET A 1 -15.63 -7.01 -48.33
C MET A 1 -14.86 -8.25 -48.78
N LEU A 2 -13.81 -8.17 -49.62
CA LEU A 2 -13.01 -9.37 -49.98
C LEU A 2 -11.93 -9.76 -48.93
N LEU A 3 -11.47 -8.82 -48.08
CA LEU A 3 -10.44 -9.10 -47.06
C LEU A 3 -10.98 -9.85 -45.81
N ALA A 4 -12.29 -9.83 -45.56
CA ALA A 4 -12.89 -10.49 -44.40
C ALA A 4 -13.09 -12.01 -44.59
N VAL A 5 -13.18 -12.48 -45.84
CA VAL A 5 -13.45 -13.89 -46.16
C VAL A 5 -12.20 -14.76 -46.00
N ALA A 6 -11.00 -14.19 -46.22
CA ALA A 6 -9.74 -14.93 -46.18
C ALA A 6 -9.28 -15.28 -44.74
N VAL A 7 -9.62 -14.45 -43.75
CA VAL A 7 -9.17 -14.65 -42.35
C VAL A 7 -9.99 -15.74 -41.64
N ILE A 8 -11.28 -15.89 -41.99
CA ILE A 8 -12.18 -16.87 -41.35
C ILE A 8 -11.83 -18.31 -41.77
N ALA A 9 -11.35 -18.52 -42.99
CA ALA A 9 -11.00 -19.85 -43.51
C ALA A 9 -9.76 -20.47 -42.81
N VAL A 10 -8.82 -19.63 -42.34
CA VAL A 10 -7.58 -20.08 -41.68
C VAL A 10 -7.82 -20.49 -40.22
N VAL A 11 -8.77 -19.85 -39.53
CA VAL A 11 -9.07 -20.13 -38.12
C VAL A 11 -9.82 -21.46 -37.93
N VAL A 12 -10.68 -21.85 -38.88
CA VAL A 12 -11.45 -23.11 -38.79
C VAL A 12 -10.54 -24.35 -38.98
N LEU A 13 -9.46 -24.23 -39.74
CA LEU A 13 -8.55 -25.34 -40.05
C LEU A 13 -7.58 -25.68 -38.90
N VAL A 14 -7.25 -24.72 -38.03
CA VAL A 14 -6.33 -24.93 -36.90
C VAL A 14 -7.03 -25.52 -35.67
N VAL A 15 -8.34 -25.31 -35.50
CA VAL A 15 -9.10 -25.79 -34.32
C VAL A 15 -9.50 -27.28 -34.44
N LEU A 16 -9.57 -27.83 -35.65
CA LEU A 16 -9.98 -29.23 -35.87
C LEU A 16 -8.84 -30.27 -35.76
N ALA A 17 -7.58 -29.84 -35.64
CA ALA A 17 -6.40 -30.72 -35.65
C ALA A 17 -5.85 -31.07 -34.24
N LEU A 18 -6.43 -30.54 -33.16
CA LEU A 18 -5.92 -30.69 -31.77
C LEU A 18 -6.83 -31.54 -30.85
N LEU A 19 -7.62 -32.46 -31.41
CA LEU A 19 -8.49 -33.35 -30.61
C LEU A 19 -8.01 -34.81 -30.64
N PRO A 20 -7.21 -35.27 -29.65
CA PRO A 20 -7.13 -36.69 -29.33
C PRO A 20 -8.39 -37.13 -28.58
N ARG A 21 -9.09 -38.10 -29.17
CA ARG A 21 -10.26 -38.81 -28.65
C ARG A 21 -9.84 -40.10 -27.94
N GLY A 22 -10.58 -40.49 -26.91
CA GLY A 22 -10.75 -41.89 -26.46
C GLY A 22 -10.08 -42.22 -25.13
N THR A 23 -10.80 -42.28 -24.01
CA THR A 23 -11.63 -43.39 -23.47
C THR A 23 -10.83 -44.48 -22.74
N SER A 24 -10.98 -44.51 -21.43
CA SER A 24 -10.64 -45.63 -20.54
C SER A 24 -11.57 -46.84 -20.76
N PRO A 25 -11.11 -48.05 -20.39
CA PRO A 25 -11.96 -48.89 -19.54
C PRO A 25 -11.20 -49.58 -18.39
N THR A 26 -11.82 -49.44 -17.22
CA THR A 26 -12.10 -50.40 -16.14
C THR A 26 -11.27 -51.70 -15.96
N THR A 27 -10.78 -51.82 -14.73
CA THR A 27 -10.46 -52.95 -13.83
C THR A 27 -10.92 -54.37 -14.22
N PRO A 28 -10.16 -55.38 -13.76
CA PRO A 28 -10.75 -56.55 -13.11
C PRO A 28 -10.23 -56.76 -11.68
N THR A 29 -11.22 -56.94 -10.80
CA THR A 29 -11.17 -57.52 -9.46
C THR A 29 -10.43 -58.85 -9.42
N GLY A 30 -9.56 -59.03 -8.43
CA GLY A 30 -9.06 -60.34 -7.98
C GLY A 30 -9.28 -60.47 -6.46
N PRO A 31 -9.96 -61.52 -5.98
CA PRO A 31 -10.12 -61.80 -4.56
C PRO A 31 -8.90 -62.56 -4.02
N ASP A 32 -8.55 -62.36 -2.74
CA ASP A 32 -8.18 -63.40 -1.78
C ASP A 32 -7.50 -62.78 -0.54
N ALA A 33 -8.24 -62.77 0.57
CA ALA A 33 -7.69 -62.81 1.93
C ALA A 33 -7.66 -64.30 2.35
N PRO A 34 -6.73 -64.81 3.19
CA PRO A 34 -6.53 -64.28 4.54
C PRO A 34 -5.12 -64.47 5.17
N ALA A 35 -4.76 -63.61 6.13
CA ALA A 35 -4.02 -64.01 7.34
C ALA A 35 -4.07 -62.88 8.37
N ALA A 36 -4.80 -63.12 9.47
CA ALA A 36 -4.84 -62.21 10.62
C ALA A 36 -3.46 -62.16 11.30
N ARG A 37 -2.86 -60.97 11.37
CA ARG A 37 -1.68 -60.65 12.18
C ARG A 37 -2.13 -60.04 13.51
N PRO A 38 -1.44 -60.28 14.64
CA PRO A 38 -1.84 -59.74 15.94
C PRO A 38 -1.80 -58.20 15.91
N VAL A 39 -2.87 -57.58 16.41
CA VAL A 39 -2.99 -56.12 16.56
C VAL A 39 -2.25 -55.68 17.83
N PRO A 40 -1.29 -54.75 17.77
CA PRO A 40 -0.71 -54.16 18.97
C PRO A 40 -1.77 -53.32 19.72
N SER A 41 -1.82 -53.47 21.04
CA SER A 41 -2.69 -52.68 21.90
C SER A 41 -2.32 -51.19 21.87
N SER A 42 -3.33 -50.36 21.59
CA SER A 42 -3.49 -48.93 21.86
C SER A 42 -2.47 -47.93 21.26
N PRO A 43 -2.91 -46.99 20.38
CA PRO A 43 -2.10 -45.81 20.11
C PRO A 43 -2.04 -44.94 21.36
N ALA A 44 -0.83 -44.48 21.71
CA ALA A 44 -0.66 -43.43 22.70
C ALA A 44 -1.42 -42.18 22.24
N THR A 45 -2.23 -41.60 23.12
CA THR A 45 -2.91 -40.33 22.88
C THR A 45 -1.87 -39.26 22.55
N ALA A 46 -1.86 -38.77 21.32
CA ALA A 46 -1.05 -37.63 20.93
C ALA A 46 -1.49 -36.41 21.74
N LEU A 47 -0.55 -35.81 22.48
CA LEU A 47 -0.77 -34.54 23.14
C LEU A 47 -1.08 -33.47 22.07
N PRO A 48 -2.02 -32.53 22.32
CA PRO A 48 -2.30 -31.46 21.39
C PRO A 48 -1.04 -30.60 21.22
N ILE A 49 -0.45 -30.62 20.03
CA ILE A 49 0.55 -29.64 19.63
C ILE A 49 -0.18 -28.30 19.48
N THR A 50 -0.02 -27.42 20.46
CA THR A 50 -0.40 -26.03 20.28
C THR A 50 0.61 -25.46 19.28
N PRO A 51 0.20 -24.95 18.11
CA PRO A 51 1.15 -24.34 17.19
C PRO A 51 1.82 -23.20 17.92
N THR A 52 3.14 -23.33 18.17
CA THR A 52 3.95 -22.20 18.59
C THR A 52 3.79 -21.13 17.51
N PRO A 53 3.36 -19.90 17.85
CA PRO A 53 3.26 -18.84 16.86
C PRO A 53 4.66 -18.66 16.25
N THR A 54 4.78 -18.96 14.96
CA THR A 54 5.96 -18.64 14.19
C THR A 54 6.11 -17.13 14.24
N LEU A 55 7.15 -16.64 14.90
CA LEU A 55 7.53 -15.24 14.83
C LEU A 55 7.82 -14.94 13.35
N VAL A 56 6.97 -14.12 12.73
CA VAL A 56 7.26 -13.57 11.40
C VAL A 56 8.51 -12.73 11.57
N ALA A 57 9.56 -13.05 10.81
CA ALA A 57 10.76 -12.24 10.81
C ALA A 57 10.38 -10.81 10.43
N ASP A 58 10.88 -9.84 11.19
CA ASP A 58 10.76 -8.43 10.86
C ASP A 58 11.36 -8.23 9.47
N ASP A 59 10.58 -7.72 8.53
CA ASP A 59 11.03 -7.51 7.15
C ASP A 59 11.93 -6.28 7.02
N GLY A 60 12.19 -5.59 8.14
CA GLY A 60 13.03 -4.40 8.22
C GLY A 60 12.33 -3.14 7.70
N THR A 61 11.07 -3.23 7.27
CA THR A 61 10.30 -2.07 6.81
C THR A 61 9.94 -1.21 8.02
N PRO A 62 10.25 0.10 8.00
CA PRO A 62 9.85 0.99 9.07
C PRO A 62 8.35 0.94 9.33
N ARG A 63 7.97 0.84 10.60
CA ARG A 63 6.56 0.77 10.99
C ARG A 63 6.20 1.78 12.09
N PRO A 64 6.20 3.08 11.77
CA PRO A 64 5.66 4.07 12.69
C PRO A 64 4.22 3.74 13.08
N THR A 65 3.92 3.88 14.36
CA THR A 65 2.61 3.57 14.95
C THR A 65 1.85 4.81 15.41
N ASN A 66 2.54 5.93 15.54
CA ASN A 66 1.98 7.22 15.91
C ASN A 66 2.67 8.35 15.13
N CYS A 67 2.02 9.51 15.07
CA CYS A 67 2.51 10.63 14.28
C CYS A 67 3.75 11.30 14.86
N ASP A 68 3.97 11.20 16.18
CA ASP A 68 5.16 11.77 16.83
C ASP A 68 6.46 11.10 16.35
N GLU A 69 6.39 9.84 15.93
CA GLU A 69 7.52 9.10 15.34
C GLU A 69 7.94 9.62 13.95
N LEU A 70 7.09 10.37 13.25
CA LEU A 70 7.41 10.90 11.92
C LEU A 70 8.33 12.12 11.99
N TYR A 71 8.33 12.89 13.07
CA TYR A 71 8.91 14.24 13.07
C TYR A 71 10.05 14.37 14.08
N SER A 72 11.14 15.02 13.68
CA SER A 72 12.19 15.36 14.64
C SER A 72 11.70 16.45 15.61
N PRO A 73 12.30 16.58 16.80
CA PRO A 73 11.97 17.69 17.71
C PRO A 73 12.14 19.07 17.04
N SER A 74 13.14 19.23 16.17
CA SER A 74 13.35 20.46 15.40
C SER A 74 12.26 20.71 14.37
N MET A 75 11.72 19.66 13.75
CA MET A 75 10.60 19.78 12.82
C MET A 75 9.32 20.19 13.56
N VAL A 76 9.05 19.57 14.71
CA VAL A 76 7.93 19.95 15.59
C VAL A 76 8.03 21.42 16.00
N GLU A 77 9.20 21.90 16.39
CA GLU A 77 9.43 23.32 16.71
C GLU A 77 9.21 24.23 15.49
N ALA A 78 9.65 23.81 14.31
CA ALA A 78 9.50 24.56 13.06
C ALA A 78 8.03 24.70 12.60
N MET A 79 7.11 23.87 13.09
CA MET A 79 5.67 23.99 12.81
C MET A 79 5.01 25.16 13.54
N GLY A 80 5.70 25.80 14.49
CA GLY A 80 5.26 27.03 15.14
C GLY A 80 3.94 26.86 15.89
N ASP A 81 2.93 27.66 15.51
CA ASP A 81 1.60 27.66 16.15
C ASP A 81 0.69 26.50 15.70
N LEU A 82 1.13 25.68 14.74
CA LEU A 82 0.39 24.49 14.33
C LEU A 82 0.54 23.38 15.38
N VAL A 83 -0.56 22.66 15.59
CA VAL A 83 -0.64 21.53 16.51
C VAL A 83 -0.73 20.25 15.70
N LEU A 84 0.00 19.23 16.12
CA LEU A 84 -0.11 17.89 15.56
C LEU A 84 -1.39 17.21 16.08
N ASN A 85 -2.19 16.69 15.15
CA ASN A 85 -3.46 16.01 15.37
C ASN A 85 -4.39 16.79 16.32
N PRO A 86 -4.77 18.03 15.96
CA PRO A 86 -5.62 18.85 16.82
C PRO A 86 -6.97 18.14 17.07
N ALA A 87 -7.60 18.42 18.21
CA ALA A 87 -8.77 17.66 18.68
C ALA A 87 -9.95 17.63 17.68
N TRP A 88 -10.12 18.68 16.88
CA TRP A 88 -11.16 18.74 15.86
C TRP A 88 -10.92 17.74 14.70
N ALA A 89 -9.67 17.39 14.41
CA ALA A 89 -9.30 16.55 13.28
C ALA A 89 -9.58 15.06 13.54
N THR A 90 -9.65 14.67 14.82
CA THR A 90 -9.88 13.28 15.26
C THR A 90 -11.23 13.11 15.95
N ALA A 91 -12.05 14.17 16.01
CA ALA A 91 -13.35 14.13 16.63
C ALA A 91 -14.31 13.17 15.88
N PRO A 92 -15.22 12.47 16.57
CA PRO A 92 -16.24 11.66 15.90
C PRO A 92 -17.04 12.49 14.90
N GLY A 93 -17.10 12.03 13.64
CA GLY A 93 -17.79 12.74 12.56
C GLY A 93 -16.99 13.89 11.93
N ALA A 94 -15.71 14.07 12.28
CA ALA A 94 -14.82 14.96 11.57
C ALA A 94 -14.70 14.55 10.10
N GLU A 95 -14.49 15.56 9.24
CA GLU A 95 -14.18 15.32 7.83
C GLU A 95 -12.85 14.55 7.72
N VAL A 96 -12.83 13.54 6.85
CA VAL A 96 -11.60 12.80 6.55
C VAL A 96 -10.73 13.69 5.65
N LEU A 97 -9.57 14.06 6.16
CA LEU A 97 -8.57 14.80 5.40
C LEU A 97 -7.56 13.82 4.78
N TYR A 98 -7.06 14.18 3.60
CA TYR A 98 -6.11 13.36 2.85
C TYR A 98 -4.90 14.19 2.42
N GLY A 99 -3.75 13.53 2.38
CA GLY A 99 -2.51 14.01 1.80
C GLY A 99 -2.48 14.00 0.27
N SER A 100 -3.64 13.84 -0.38
CA SER A 100 -3.80 13.99 -1.83
C SER A 100 -5.21 14.48 -2.19
N ASP A 101 -5.35 15.23 -3.28
CA ASP A 101 -6.63 15.59 -3.87
C ASP A 101 -7.12 14.62 -4.96
N ASP A 102 -6.28 13.69 -5.40
CA ASP A 102 -6.68 12.69 -6.39
C ASP A 102 -7.56 11.59 -5.78
N ALA A 103 -8.78 11.43 -6.32
CA ALA A 103 -9.75 10.48 -5.80
C ALA A 103 -9.33 9.00 -5.93
N ALA A 104 -8.46 8.64 -6.88
CA ALA A 104 -7.95 7.27 -6.98
C ALA A 104 -6.87 7.02 -5.93
N LEU A 105 -6.00 8.01 -5.69
CA LEU A 105 -5.00 7.97 -4.63
C LEU A 105 -5.64 7.91 -3.24
N ARG A 106 -6.70 8.69 -2.98
CA ARG A 106 -7.49 8.63 -1.73
C ARG A 106 -8.06 7.22 -1.47
N ARG A 107 -8.56 6.54 -2.50
CA ARG A 107 -9.03 5.15 -2.35
C ARG A 107 -7.91 4.19 -1.96
N VAL A 108 -6.69 4.41 -2.42
CA VAL A 108 -5.53 3.61 -1.98
C VAL A 108 -5.26 3.89 -0.51
N ILE A 109 -5.28 5.16 -0.08
CA ILE A 109 -5.13 5.54 1.33
C ILE A 109 -6.20 4.83 2.17
N ASP A 110 -7.48 4.94 1.82
CA ASP A 110 -8.61 4.36 2.58
C ASP A 110 -8.56 2.83 2.73
N THR A 111 -7.97 2.13 1.78
CA THR A 111 -8.01 0.65 1.71
C THR A 111 -6.74 -0.02 2.21
N ALA A 112 -5.64 0.73 2.26
CA ALA A 112 -4.37 0.26 2.79
C ALA A 112 -4.24 0.57 4.29
N GLU A 113 -3.35 -0.15 4.97
CA GLU A 113 -2.95 0.21 6.32
C GLU A 113 -2.21 1.56 6.27
N ASN A 114 -2.73 2.57 6.97
CA ASN A 114 -2.18 3.92 6.94
C ASN A 114 -2.10 4.54 8.34
N LEU A 115 -1.32 5.61 8.44
CA LEU A 115 -1.27 6.54 9.56
C LEU A 115 -1.42 7.96 9.01
N THR A 116 -2.55 8.62 9.30
CA THR A 116 -2.82 10.01 8.92
C THR A 116 -2.41 10.97 10.02
N CYS A 117 -1.57 11.94 9.67
CA CYS A 117 -1.03 12.96 10.56
C CYS A 117 -1.39 14.35 10.05
N ILE A 118 -2.00 15.16 10.90
CA ILE A 118 -2.53 16.47 10.52
C ILE A 118 -1.87 17.54 11.37
N TRP A 119 -1.19 18.47 10.71
CA TRP A 119 -0.78 19.73 11.31
C TRP A 119 -1.82 20.79 10.97
N GLY A 120 -2.43 21.37 11.99
CA GLY A 120 -3.42 22.40 11.83
C GLY A 120 -3.49 23.32 13.04
N THR A 121 -4.18 24.45 12.90
CA THR A 121 -4.40 25.34 14.04
C THR A 121 -5.25 24.64 15.11
N ALA A 122 -5.02 24.97 16.38
CA ALA A 122 -5.76 24.36 17.49
C ALA A 122 -7.28 24.57 17.40
N ALA A 123 -7.72 25.72 16.87
CA ALA A 123 -9.14 26.07 16.73
C ALA A 123 -9.80 25.46 15.47
N GLY A 124 -9.01 24.96 14.52
CA GLY A 124 -9.49 24.52 13.20
C GLY A 124 -9.84 25.69 12.28
N GLY A 125 -10.22 25.37 11.04
CA GLY A 125 -10.64 26.36 10.04
C GLY A 125 -9.57 27.41 9.73
N SER A 126 -8.51 27.00 9.04
CA SER A 126 -7.39 27.89 8.67
C SER A 126 -6.94 27.68 7.23
N ASP A 127 -6.37 28.74 6.64
CA ASP A 127 -5.69 28.69 5.33
C ASP A 127 -4.24 28.20 5.46
N THR A 128 -3.92 27.50 6.54
CA THR A 128 -2.61 26.92 6.82
C THR A 128 -2.78 25.51 7.40
N GLY A 129 -1.99 24.55 6.93
CA GLY A 129 -1.97 23.18 7.44
C GLY A 129 -1.28 22.18 6.51
N VAL A 130 -0.96 21.02 7.07
CA VAL A 130 -0.36 19.89 6.37
C VAL A 130 -1.09 18.60 6.75
N VAL A 131 -1.41 17.78 5.76
CA VAL A 131 -1.93 16.43 5.96
C VAL A 131 -0.93 15.47 5.35
N THR A 132 -0.43 14.54 6.15
CA THR A 132 0.49 13.49 5.72
C THR A 132 -0.11 12.13 6.02
N ASP A 133 -0.30 11.31 5.00
CA ASP A 133 -0.61 9.90 5.13
C ASP A 133 0.66 9.08 4.93
N LEU A 134 1.05 8.28 5.91
CA LEU A 134 2.01 7.20 5.74
C LEU A 134 1.24 5.94 5.43
N VAL A 135 1.33 5.47 4.18
CA VAL A 135 0.55 4.35 3.66
C VAL A 135 1.44 3.16 3.37
N ARG A 136 1.08 1.97 3.85
CA ARG A 136 1.74 0.73 3.49
C ARG A 136 1.21 0.21 2.17
N VAL A 137 2.10 0.08 1.19
CA VAL A 137 1.76 -0.28 -0.19
C VAL A 137 2.55 -1.50 -0.64
N THR A 138 1.85 -2.44 -1.27
CA THR A 138 2.50 -3.53 -2.02
C THR A 138 3.27 -2.97 -3.22
N PRO A 139 4.22 -3.73 -3.81
CA PRO A 139 4.91 -3.30 -5.03
C PRO A 139 3.94 -2.96 -6.19
N ALA A 140 2.84 -3.71 -6.31
CA ALA A 140 1.81 -3.45 -7.31
C ALA A 140 1.07 -2.12 -7.04
N GLN A 141 0.70 -1.85 -5.78
CA GLN A 141 0.11 -0.57 -5.39
C GLN A 141 1.09 0.59 -5.59
N SER A 142 2.36 0.43 -5.20
CA SER A 142 3.41 1.44 -5.42
C SER A 142 3.54 1.80 -6.90
N GLY A 143 3.54 0.81 -7.80
CA GLY A 143 3.56 1.04 -9.25
C GLY A 143 2.32 1.78 -9.75
N ALA A 144 1.13 1.43 -9.24
CA ALA A 144 -0.12 2.09 -9.59
C ALA A 144 -0.19 3.54 -9.07
N VAL A 145 0.27 3.79 -7.84
CA VAL A 145 0.39 5.13 -7.26
C VAL A 145 1.32 5.98 -8.11
N LYS A 146 2.52 5.49 -8.43
CA LYS A 146 3.46 6.18 -9.33
C LYS A 146 2.80 6.59 -10.65
N ALA A 147 2.22 5.62 -11.35
CA ALA A 147 1.59 5.87 -12.65
C ALA A 147 0.49 6.94 -12.53
N ARG A 148 -0.32 6.87 -11.45
CA ARG A 148 -1.37 7.86 -11.22
C ARG A 148 -0.83 9.26 -10.92
N LEU A 149 0.25 9.37 -10.16
CA LEU A 149 0.91 10.65 -9.87
C LEU A 149 1.45 11.30 -11.17
N GLU A 150 2.06 10.51 -12.05
CA GLU A 150 2.55 10.97 -13.35
C GLU A 150 1.38 11.41 -14.27
N GLU A 151 0.30 10.62 -14.32
CA GLU A 151 -0.93 10.98 -15.05
C GLU A 151 -1.59 12.26 -14.54
N ALA A 152 -1.53 12.50 -13.23
CA ALA A 152 -2.02 13.72 -12.59
C ALA A 152 -1.10 14.94 -12.81
N GLY A 153 0.02 14.76 -13.51
CA GLY A 153 0.94 15.82 -13.90
C GLY A 153 1.96 16.21 -12.84
N LEU A 154 2.14 15.40 -11.80
CA LEU A 154 3.18 15.63 -10.80
C LEU A 154 4.56 15.38 -11.40
N ARG A 155 5.54 16.22 -11.03
CA ARG A 155 6.93 16.04 -11.43
C ARG A 155 7.58 15.00 -10.53
N CYS A 156 7.86 13.83 -11.08
CA CYS A 156 8.52 12.73 -10.39
C CYS A 156 10.04 12.70 -10.66
N TYR A 157 10.83 12.42 -9.62
CA TYR A 157 12.28 12.26 -9.69
C TYR A 157 12.78 11.39 -8.53
N GLU A 158 13.92 10.71 -8.75
CA GLU A 158 14.57 9.92 -7.70
C GLU A 158 15.27 10.84 -6.70
N GLU A 159 15.08 10.58 -5.40
CA GLU A 159 15.69 11.31 -4.29
C GLU A 159 15.72 10.41 -3.05
N LEU A 160 16.75 10.49 -2.20
CA LEU A 160 16.81 9.73 -0.92
C LEU A 160 16.48 8.23 -1.06
N GLU A 161 16.96 7.59 -2.14
CA GLU A 161 16.73 6.18 -2.47
C GLU A 161 15.25 5.79 -2.69
N GLY A 162 14.40 6.79 -2.96
CA GLY A 162 13.01 6.59 -3.34
C GLY A 162 12.59 7.51 -4.47
N LEU A 163 11.32 7.41 -4.84
CA LEU A 163 10.70 8.27 -5.85
C LEU A 163 9.93 9.39 -5.18
N ARG A 164 10.27 10.64 -5.49
CA ARG A 164 9.52 11.82 -5.06
C ARG A 164 8.75 12.42 -6.21
N CYS A 165 7.45 12.62 -6.04
CA CYS A 165 6.57 13.28 -6.99
C CYS A 165 5.94 14.52 -6.36
N VAL A 166 6.09 15.68 -6.99
CA VAL A 166 5.61 16.95 -6.43
C VAL A 166 4.80 17.76 -7.43
N ILE A 167 3.81 18.48 -6.91
CA ILE A 167 3.13 19.57 -7.61
C ILE A 167 2.95 20.71 -6.62
N GLN A 168 3.18 21.94 -7.09
CA GLN A 168 3.06 23.13 -6.27
C GLN A 168 2.47 24.26 -7.11
N THR A 169 1.57 25.01 -6.51
CA THR A 169 1.06 26.27 -7.04
C THR A 169 1.34 27.37 -6.05
N THR A 170 1.92 28.47 -6.52
CA THR A 170 2.10 29.69 -5.74
C THR A 170 1.23 30.78 -6.34
N THR A 171 0.46 31.44 -5.48
CA THR A 171 -0.46 32.54 -5.81
C THR A 171 -0.23 33.70 -4.83
N GLU A 172 -0.96 34.81 -4.98
CA GLU A 172 -0.97 35.89 -4.00
C GLU A 172 -1.49 35.42 -2.61
N SER A 173 -2.36 34.42 -2.59
CA SER A 173 -2.90 33.79 -1.37
C SER A 173 -1.95 32.79 -0.73
N GLY A 174 -0.76 32.62 -1.30
CA GLY A 174 0.31 31.77 -0.81
C GLY A 174 0.55 30.50 -1.63
N THR A 175 1.08 29.47 -0.98
CA THR A 175 1.64 28.28 -1.62
C THR A 175 0.94 27.01 -1.16
N PHE A 176 0.53 26.21 -2.13
CA PHE A 176 -0.26 24.98 -1.94
C PHE A 176 0.30 23.89 -2.83
N GLY A 177 0.18 22.64 -2.41
CA GLY A 177 0.63 21.55 -3.25
C GLY A 177 0.61 20.19 -2.58
N GLU A 178 1.19 19.24 -3.29
CA GLU A 178 1.35 17.87 -2.84
C GLU A 178 2.81 17.43 -3.02
N SER A 179 3.29 16.62 -2.07
CA SER A 179 4.59 15.95 -2.12
C SER A 179 4.37 14.49 -1.75
N HIS A 180 4.63 13.61 -2.69
CA HIS A 180 4.55 12.16 -2.51
C HIS A 180 5.94 11.56 -2.51
N PHE A 181 6.19 10.62 -1.62
CA PHE A 181 7.43 9.87 -1.57
C PHE A 181 7.16 8.37 -1.48
N LEU A 182 7.81 7.58 -2.33
CA LEU A 182 7.66 6.12 -2.41
C LEU A 182 9.02 5.46 -2.17
N ARG A 183 9.12 4.63 -1.13
CA ARG A 183 10.33 3.87 -0.78
C ARG A 183 9.96 2.66 0.06
N ASP A 184 10.55 1.51 -0.21
CA ASP A 184 10.48 0.30 0.64
C ASP A 184 9.06 -0.09 1.09
N GLY A 185 8.07 -0.02 0.19
CA GLY A 185 6.68 -0.37 0.52
C GLY A 185 5.93 0.68 1.36
N ILE A 186 6.50 1.86 1.53
CA ILE A 186 5.88 3.03 2.16
C ILE A 186 5.62 4.09 1.11
N TRP A 187 4.42 4.65 1.14
CA TRP A 187 4.04 5.83 0.41
C TRP A 187 3.69 6.94 1.40
N LEU A 188 4.47 8.01 1.41
CA LEU A 188 4.12 9.25 2.11
C LEU A 188 3.33 10.11 1.13
N ALA A 189 2.04 10.34 1.38
CA ALA A 189 1.22 11.31 0.66
C ALA A 189 1.09 12.56 1.50
N THR A 190 1.62 13.70 1.06
CA THR A 190 1.52 14.95 1.80
C THR A 190 0.82 16.00 0.98
N LYS A 191 -0.26 16.58 1.51
CA LYS A 191 -0.89 17.80 1.00
C LYS A 191 -0.64 18.94 1.97
N TYR A 192 -0.29 20.11 1.45
CA TYR A 192 -0.02 21.28 2.27
C TYR A 192 -0.66 22.54 1.71
N THR A 193 -0.91 23.48 2.60
CA THR A 193 -1.52 24.78 2.34
C THR A 193 -0.80 25.76 3.27
N ASN A 194 -0.03 26.70 2.72
CA ASN A 194 0.71 27.73 3.48
C ASN A 194 1.42 27.20 4.74
N ALA A 195 1.96 25.98 4.66
CA ALA A 195 2.57 25.25 5.76
C ALA A 195 3.52 24.17 5.20
N GLY A 196 4.36 23.62 6.07
CA GLY A 196 5.42 22.70 5.69
C GLY A 196 6.74 23.45 5.57
N PRO A 197 7.56 23.51 6.63
CA PRO A 197 8.86 24.15 6.58
C PRO A 197 9.78 23.43 5.58
N ASP A 198 10.81 24.14 5.13
CA ASP A 198 11.82 23.55 4.26
C ASP A 198 12.39 22.26 4.87
N GLY A 199 12.48 21.22 4.04
CA GLY A 199 12.97 19.92 4.49
C GLY A 199 11.93 19.04 5.19
N TYR A 200 10.65 19.42 5.26
CA TYR A 200 9.58 18.61 5.88
C TYR A 200 9.59 17.13 5.46
N THR A 201 9.61 16.83 4.16
CA THR A 201 9.68 15.45 3.67
C THR A 201 11.01 14.77 4.01
N HIS A 202 12.13 15.50 3.93
CA HIS A 202 13.46 14.97 4.26
C HIS A 202 13.57 14.58 5.74
N ASP A 203 12.97 15.38 6.63
CA ASP A 203 12.90 15.09 8.06
C ASP A 203 12.14 13.80 8.35
N ILE A 204 10.95 13.64 7.74
CA ILE A 204 10.17 12.41 7.87
C ILE A 204 10.98 11.20 7.40
N ILE A 205 11.64 11.31 6.25
CA ILE A 205 12.46 10.20 5.72
C ILE A 205 13.60 9.87 6.68
N ALA A 206 14.31 10.88 7.19
CA ALA A 206 15.41 10.70 8.12
C ALA A 206 14.98 10.05 9.45
N ASN A 207 13.75 10.31 9.90
CA ASN A 207 13.20 9.72 11.11
C ASN A 207 12.65 8.32 10.91
N VAL A 208 11.87 8.11 9.85
CA VAL A 208 11.21 6.82 9.57
C VAL A 208 12.26 5.75 9.24
N TRP A 209 13.29 6.07 8.45
CA TRP A 209 14.35 5.11 8.08
C TRP A 209 15.59 5.18 8.97
N LYS A 210 15.52 5.79 10.17
CA LYS A 210 16.69 6.01 11.03
C LYS A 210 17.40 4.73 11.50
N ALA A 211 16.70 3.60 11.53
CA ALA A 211 17.18 2.31 12.02
C ALA A 211 17.21 1.20 10.94
N ALA A 212 16.91 1.54 9.68
CA ALA A 212 16.94 0.62 8.55
C ALA A 212 18.35 0.48 7.96
#